data_AF-A0A2E5K2Y2-F1
#
_entry.id   AF-A0A2E5K2Y2-F1
#
_cell.length_a   1.000
_cell.length_b   1.000
_cell.length_c   1.000
_cell.angle_alpha   90.00
_cell.angle_beta   90.00
_cell.angle_gamma   90.00
#
_symmetry.space_group_name_H-M   'P 1'
#
loop_
_entity.id
_entity.type
_entity.pdbx_description
1 polymer ?
#
loop_
_entity_poly.entity_id
_entity_poly.type
_entity_poly.pdbx_seq_one_letter_code
_entity_poly.pdbx_strand_id
1 'polypeptide(L)' 'MNVNTLYKIEKEPEFKLNDIGCISLRVSSPLLSDSYKNNRTTGSFVLIDPDTNFTVGEVMII' A
#
# COMPACT_ATOMS: atom_id res chain seq x y z
N MET A 1 -10.70 5.47 -6.56
CA MET A 1 -12.17 5.44 -6.74
C MET A 1 -12.73 6.67 -6.07
N ASN A 2 -13.53 7.50 -6.74
CA ASN A 2 -14.00 8.74 -6.11
C ASN A 2 -15.16 8.44 -5.15
N VAL A 3 -15.05 8.81 -3.87
CA VAL A 3 -16.06 8.47 -2.85
C VAL A 3 -17.38 9.21 -3.05
N ASN A 4 -17.32 10.41 -3.64
CA ASN A 4 -18.48 11.29 -3.81
C ASN A 4 -19.24 10.98 -5.09
N THR A 5 -18.55 10.47 -6.11
CA THR A 5 -19.14 10.23 -7.43
C THR A 5 -19.19 8.75 -7.81
N LEU A 6 -18.56 7.88 -7.01
CA LEU A 6 -18.41 6.43 -7.23
C LEU A 6 -17.78 6.05 -8.58
N TYR A 7 -17.30 7.03 -9.36
CA TYR A 7 -16.62 6.76 -10.62
C TYR A 7 -15.23 6.16 -10.36
N LYS A 8 -14.89 5.21 -11.23
CA LYS A 8 -13.54 4.67 -11.32
C LYS A 8 -12.65 5.76 -11.91
N ILE A 9 -11.82 6.36 -11.07
CA ILE A 9 -10.80 7.31 -11.53
C ILE A 9 -9.79 6.50 -12.33
N GLU A 10 -9.67 6.79 -13.62
CA GLU A 10 -8.59 6.23 -14.45
C GLU A 10 -7.30 6.97 -14.14
N LYS A 11 -6.30 6.23 -13.62
CA LYS A 11 -4.91 6.64 -13.40
C LYS A 11 -4.74 8.07 -12.87
N GLU A 12 -5.09 8.32 -11.60
CA GLU A 12 -4.25 9.23 -10.83
C GLU A 12 -2.93 8.50 -10.57
N PRO A 13 -1.76 9.07 -10.94
CA PRO A 13 -0.46 8.44 -10.69
C PRO A 13 -0.07 8.47 -9.21
N GLU A 14 -0.86 9.14 -8.37
CA GLU A 14 -0.55 9.44 -6.98
C GLU A 14 -1.68 8.95 -6.08
N PHE A 15 -1.30 8.52 -4.88
CA PHE A 15 -2.22 8.22 -3.79
C PHE A 15 -2.26 9.41 -2.83
N LYS A 16 -3.46 9.87 -2.49
CA LYS A 16 -3.68 10.87 -1.46
C LYS A 16 -4.01 10.19 -0.13
N LEU A 17 -4.06 10.99 0.94
CA LEU A 17 -4.43 10.51 2.26
C LEU A 17 -5.79 9.79 2.20
N ASN A 18 -5.82 8.57 2.77
CA ASN A 18 -6.98 7.67 2.80
C ASN A 18 -7.38 7.04 1.46
N ASP A 19 -6.60 7.19 0.38
CA ASP A 19 -6.85 6.43 -0.84
C ASP A 19 -6.50 4.94 -0.64
N ILE A 20 -7.33 4.08 -1.24
CA ILE A 20 -7.15 2.63 -1.23
C ILE A 20 -6.93 2.14 -2.66
N GLY A 21 -5.94 1.27 -2.85
CA GLY A 21 -5.60 0.73 -4.15
C GLY A 21 -4.40 -0.22 -4.12
N CYS A 22 -4.00 -0.67 -5.30
CA CYS A 22 -2.93 -1.65 -5.47
C CYS A 22 -1.73 -0.99 -6.17
N ILE A 23 -0.54 -1.28 -5.68
CA ILE A 23 0.74 -0.82 -6.24
C ILE A 23 1.71 -1.98 -6.38
N SER A 24 2.75 -1.79 -7.18
CA SER A 24 3.91 -2.69 -7.21
C SER A 24 5.11 -1.97 -6.60
N LEU A 25 5.75 -2.62 -5.62
CA LEU A 25 6.89 -2.07 -4.91
C LEU A 25 8.17 -2.80 -5.33
N ARG A 26 9.26 -2.03 -5.47
CA ARG A 26 10.61 -2.57 -5.59
C ARG A 26 11.31 -2.44 -4.25
N VAL A 27 11.95 -3.51 -3.80
CA VAL A 27 12.71 -3.57 -2.56
C VAL A 27 14.21 -3.58 -2.85
N SER A 28 15.02 -3.04 -1.94
CA SER A 28 16.48 -2.95 -2.08
C SER A 28 17.17 -4.31 -1.95
N SER A 29 16.55 -5.25 -1.25
CA SER A 29 17.01 -6.62 -1.05
C SER A 29 15.84 -7.59 -1.01
N PRO A 30 16.05 -8.89 -1.28
CA PRO A 30 15.01 -9.91 -1.14
C PRO A 30 14.39 -9.89 0.27
N LEU A 31 13.07 -10.01 0.33
CA LEU A 31 12.32 -10.13 1.58
C LEU A 31 11.65 -11.50 1.63
N LEU A 32 11.63 -12.11 2.81
CA LEU A 32 10.75 -13.24 3.09
C LEU A 32 9.35 -12.67 3.35
N SER A 33 8.40 -12.99 2.48
CA SER A 33 7.04 -12.48 2.56
C SER A 33 6.04 -13.54 2.10
N ASP A 34 4.87 -13.52 2.72
CA ASP A 34 3.73 -14.35 2.33
C ASP A 34 2.61 -13.47 1.78
N SER A 35 1.66 -14.05 1.04
CA SER A 35 0.40 -13.33 0.80
C SER A 35 -0.34 -13.15 2.12
N TYR A 36 -0.97 -11.99 2.30
CA TYR A 36 -1.74 -11.65 3.50
C TYR A 36 -2.82 -12.69 3.80
N LYS A 37 -3.41 -13.27 2.74
CA LYS A 37 -4.41 -14.32 2.83
C LYS A 37 -3.87 -15.59 3.51
N ASN A 38 -2.60 -15.93 3.28
CA ASN A 38 -1.97 -17.12 3.84
C ASN A 38 -1.41 -16.85 5.24
N ASN A 39 -0.74 -15.72 5.43
CA ASN A 39 -0.19 -15.32 6.72
C ASN A 39 -0.31 -13.80 6.90
N ARG A 40 -1.18 -13.38 7.82
CA ARG A 40 -1.43 -11.96 8.10
C ARG A 40 -0.23 -11.25 8.72
N THR A 41 0.66 -11.98 9.40
CA THR A 41 1.82 -11.39 10.09
C THR A 41 2.95 -11.06 9.14
N THR A 42 3.27 -11.96 8.20
CA THR A 42 4.35 -11.79 7.19
C THR A 42 3.84 -11.26 5.85
N GLY A 43 2.52 -11.11 5.71
CA GLY A 43 1.86 -10.56 4.53
C GLY A 43 1.31 -9.15 4.70
N SER A 44 1.52 -8.47 5.84
CA SER A 44 1.28 -7.04 5.97
C SER A 44 2.53 -6.30 6.43
N PHE A 45 2.57 -5.01 6.10
CA PHE A 45 3.64 -4.10 6.51
C PHE A 45 3.12 -2.66 6.51
N VAL A 46 3.88 -1.77 7.15
CA VAL A 46 3.62 -0.34 7.14
C VAL A 46 4.67 0.37 6.30
N LEU A 47 4.28 1.45 5.64
CA LEU A 47 5.19 2.37 4.98
C LEU A 47 5.56 3.48 5.95
N ILE A 48 6.86 3.69 6.14
CA ILE A 48 7.41 4.75 6.98
C ILE A 48 8.13 5.76 6.08
N ASP A 49 7.82 7.04 6.28
CA ASP A 49 8.58 8.13 5.66
C ASP A 49 9.95 8.27 6.36
N PRO A 50 11.08 8.14 5.64
CA PRO A 50 12.41 8.21 6.23
C PRO A 50 12.79 9.58 6.79
N ASP A 51 12.17 10.68 6.32
CA ASP A 51 12.51 12.03 6.76
C ASP A 51 11.77 12.39 8.06
N THR A 52 10.50 12.00 8.17
CA THR A 52 9.62 12.35 9.30
C THR A 52 9.45 11.23 10.33
N ASN A 53 9.75 9.98 9.96
CA ASN A 53 9.46 8.77 10.72
C ASN A 53 7.96 8.51 10.95
N PHE A 54 7.07 9.17 10.21
CA PHE A 54 5.65 8.91 10.29
C PHE A 54 5.25 7.68 9.48
N THR A 55 4.26 6.95 10.01
CA THR A 55 3.54 5.93 9.26
C THR A 55 2.65 6.61 8.22
N VAL A 56 2.95 6.39 6.95
CA VAL A 56 2.21 7.01 5.82
C VAL A 56 1.19 6.07 5.19
N GLY A 57 1.23 4.78 5.50
CA GLY A 57 0.26 3.82 5.00
C GLY A 57 0.40 2.42 5.57
N GLU A 58 -0.68 1.67 5.50
CA GLU A 58 -0.73 0.23 5.77
C GLU A 58 -0.86 -0.53 4.44
N VAL A 59 -0.18 -1.66 4.33
CA VAL A 59 -0.13 -2.45 3.11
C VAL A 59 -0.34 -3.92 3.42
N MET A 60 -1.03 -4.60 2.51
CA MET A 60 -1.15 -6.05 2.47
C MET A 60 -0.60 -6.59 1.15
N ILE A 61 0.05 -7.76 1.20
CA ILE A 61 0.54 -8.48 0.02
C ILE A 61 -0.59 -9.34 -0.53
N ILE A 62 -0.91 -9.16 -1.80
CA ILE A 62 -1.96 -9.91 -2.52
C ILE A 62 -1.38 -11.10 -3.29
#